data_AF-C7NNQ5-F1
#
_entry.id   AF-C7NNQ5-F1
#
_cell.length_a   1.000
_cell.length_b   1.000
_cell.length_c   1.000
_cell.angle_alpha   90.00
_cell.angle_beta   90.00
_cell.angle_gamma   90.00
#
_symmetry.space_group_name_H-M   'P 1'
#
loop_
_entity.id
_entity.type
_entity.pdbx_description
1 polymer ?
#
loop_
_entity_poly.entity_id
_entity_poly.type
_entity_poly.pdbx_seq_one_letter_code
_entity_poly.pdbx_strand_id
1 'polypeptide(L)'
;MHTEGLLEPETPTAARERYDALAATAGVVVREVARAMDLDGPEYDRRVTDDVVLTAQDAMFASLLRVHVGTHEAFDSFCADHGGEVIQTGSEHVEGVVWHAPPFAETIVATTFQDAEDAAVATLRRQAYGRLYRDILETSADEHGEGPTETDEDGDRPGAT
;
A
#
# COMPACT_ATOMS: atom_id res chain seq x y z
N MET A 1 11.50 -4.18 -22.88
CA MET A 1 10.69 -4.44 -21.68
C MET A 1 11.64 -4.74 -20.54
N HIS A 2 11.41 -4.11 -19.39
CA HIS A 2 12.14 -4.36 -18.15
C HIS A 2 11.18 -4.29 -16.97
N THR A 3 11.69 -4.66 -15.81
CA THR A 3 10.94 -4.69 -14.57
C THR A 3 11.64 -3.80 -13.55
N GLU A 4 10.87 -3.02 -12.80
CA GLU A 4 11.38 -2.19 -11.71
C GLU A 4 10.67 -2.47 -10.39
N GLY A 5 11.38 -2.38 -9.27
CA GLY A 5 10.82 -2.60 -7.94
C GLY A 5 11.09 -4.00 -7.41
N LEU A 6 10.81 -4.19 -6.12
CA LEU A 6 11.26 -5.35 -5.34
C LEU A 6 10.12 -6.24 -4.87
N LEU A 7 8.91 -5.69 -4.73
CA LEU A 7 7.76 -6.38 -4.15
C LEU A 7 6.79 -6.83 -5.23
N GLU A 8 6.63 -8.14 -5.35
CA GLU A 8 5.55 -8.77 -6.13
C GLU A 8 4.87 -9.80 -5.22
N PRO A 9 4.01 -9.37 -4.29
CA PRO A 9 3.32 -10.29 -3.41
C PRO A 9 2.38 -11.17 -4.22
N GLU A 10 2.51 -12.49 -4.06
CA GLU A 10 1.67 -13.47 -4.77
C GLU A 10 0.28 -13.63 -4.13
N THR A 11 0.11 -13.20 -2.88
CA THR A 11 -1.14 -13.34 -2.12
C THR A 11 -1.42 -12.10 -1.26
N PRO A 12 -2.67 -11.87 -0.82
CA PRO A 12 -3.00 -10.80 0.12
C PRO A 12 -2.24 -10.92 1.46
N THR A 13 -2.06 -12.14 1.96
CA THR A 13 -1.27 -12.38 3.18
C THR A 13 0.19 -12.00 2.99
N ALA A 14 0.80 -12.39 1.87
CA ALA A 14 2.17 -11.98 1.55
C ALA A 14 2.28 -10.46 1.40
N ALA A 15 1.25 -9.80 0.86
CA ALA A 15 1.23 -8.34 0.77
C ALA A 15 1.24 -7.69 2.16
N ARG A 16 0.42 -8.19 3.08
CA ARG A 16 0.39 -7.74 4.49
C ARG A 16 1.73 -7.95 5.19
N GLU A 17 2.31 -9.14 5.11
CA GLU A 17 3.60 -9.43 5.72
C GLU A 17 4.70 -8.47 5.24
N ARG A 18 4.71 -8.15 3.94
CA ARG A 18 5.66 -7.19 3.38
C ARG A 18 5.36 -5.75 3.80
N TYR A 19 4.09 -5.38 3.90
CA TYR A 19 3.66 -4.08 4.38
C TYR A 19 4.05 -3.89 5.85
N ASP A 20 3.73 -4.84 6.73
CA ASP A 20 4.01 -4.78 8.17
C ASP A 20 5.51 -4.71 8.47
N ALA A 21 6.34 -5.39 7.67
CA ALA A 21 7.79 -5.32 7.77
C ALA A 21 8.35 -3.89 7.56
N LEU A 22 7.58 -2.98 6.93
CA LEU A 22 7.97 -1.59 6.70
C LEU A 22 7.59 -0.66 7.84
N ALA A 23 6.71 -1.06 8.78
CA ALA A 23 6.17 -0.18 9.82
C ALA A 23 7.27 0.50 10.66
N ALA A 24 8.24 -0.28 11.16
CA ALA A 24 9.35 0.26 11.95
C ALA A 24 10.23 1.21 11.12
N THR A 25 10.48 0.88 9.85
CA THR A 25 11.27 1.71 8.94
C THR A 25 10.55 3.05 8.67
N ALA A 26 9.23 3.02 8.53
CA ALA A 26 8.42 4.22 8.33
C ALA A 26 8.53 5.18 9.51
N GLY A 27 8.41 4.65 10.73
CA GLY A 27 8.58 5.44 11.94
C GLY A 27 9.97 6.09 12.03
N VAL A 28 11.03 5.37 11.66
CA VAL A 28 12.39 5.92 11.64
C VAL A 28 12.53 7.03 10.59
N VAL A 29 12.06 6.79 9.36
CA VAL A 29 12.16 7.78 8.28
C VAL A 29 11.42 9.07 8.64
N VAL A 30 10.17 8.97 9.13
CA VAL A 30 9.38 10.13 9.54
C VAL A 30 10.06 10.89 10.68
N ARG A 31 10.62 10.17 11.66
CA ARG A 31 11.36 10.79 12.77
C ARG A 31 12.58 11.57 12.30
N GLU A 32 13.39 11.00 11.42
CA GLU A 32 14.59 11.67 10.92
C GLU A 32 14.24 12.87 10.02
N VAL A 33 13.16 12.78 9.24
CA VAL A 33 12.67 13.94 8.45
C VAL A 33 12.17 15.05 9.38
N ALA A 34 11.37 14.73 10.40
CA ALA A 34 10.89 15.72 11.37
C ALA A 34 12.05 16.40 12.11
N ARG A 35 13.08 15.63 12.47
CA ARG A 35 14.31 16.14 13.07
C ARG A 35 15.07 17.06 12.12
N ALA A 36 15.20 16.71 10.85
CA ALA A 36 15.85 17.55 9.84
C ALA A 36 15.08 18.86 9.58
N MET A 37 13.79 18.89 9.91
CA MET A 37 12.95 20.07 9.88
C MET A 37 12.99 20.89 11.19
N ASP A 38 13.84 20.52 12.15
CA ASP A 38 13.98 21.16 13.46
C ASP A 38 12.68 21.21 14.28
N LEU A 39 11.80 20.21 14.13
CA LEU A 39 10.64 20.07 15.01
C LEU A 39 11.11 19.77 16.43
N ASP A 40 10.69 20.58 17.40
CA ASP A 40 10.88 20.30 18.81
C ASP A 40 9.96 19.16 19.30
N GLY A 41 10.16 18.69 20.53
CA GLY A 41 9.37 17.58 21.09
C GLY A 41 7.86 17.83 21.05
N PRO A 42 7.35 18.96 21.59
CA PRO A 42 5.93 19.29 21.52
C PRO A 42 5.38 19.42 20.10
N GLU A 43 6.14 19.98 19.15
CA GLU A 43 5.72 20.06 17.75
C GLU A 43 5.73 18.70 17.05
N TYR A 44 6.72 17.85 17.36
CA TYR A 44 6.79 16.48 16.89
C TYR A 44 5.54 15.70 17.34
N ASP A 45 5.26 15.68 18.64
CA ASP A 45 4.13 14.93 19.21
C ASP A 45 2.78 15.39 18.64
N ARG A 46 2.65 16.68 18.30
CA ARG A 46 1.44 17.25 17.71
C ARG A 46 1.30 16.93 16.21
N ARG A 47 2.40 16.87 15.47
CA ARG A 47 2.38 16.78 13.99
C ARG A 47 2.65 15.39 13.45
N VAL A 48 3.43 14.58 14.15
CA VAL A 48 3.80 13.23 13.76
C VAL A 48 2.85 12.25 14.43
N THR A 49 1.66 12.12 13.84
CA THR A 49 0.65 11.15 14.28
C THR A 49 0.91 9.76 13.69
N ASP A 50 0.20 8.76 14.18
CA ASP A 50 0.21 7.42 13.59
C ASP A 50 -0.19 7.45 12.11
N ASP A 51 -1.17 8.29 11.72
CA ASP A 51 -1.56 8.48 10.32
C ASP A 51 -0.41 8.98 9.43
N VAL A 52 0.49 9.82 9.97
CA VAL A 52 1.68 10.28 9.23
C VAL A 52 2.65 9.14 9.01
N VAL A 53 2.85 8.29 10.02
CA VAL A 53 3.71 7.10 9.91
C VAL A 53 3.12 6.08 8.93
N LEU A 54 1.81 5.82 9.01
CA LEU A 54 1.08 4.96 8.08
C LEU A 54 1.17 5.50 6.65
N THR A 55 1.00 6.81 6.46
CA THR A 55 1.16 7.43 5.12
C THR A 55 2.57 7.21 4.56
N ALA A 56 3.61 7.27 5.40
CA ALA A 56 4.96 6.97 4.97
C ALA A 56 5.14 5.47 4.64
N GLN A 57 4.52 4.58 5.41
CA GLN A 57 4.50 3.14 5.15
C GLN A 57 3.82 2.82 3.81
N ASP A 58 2.63 3.39 3.55
CA ASP A 58 1.89 3.34 2.30
C ASP A 58 2.77 3.75 1.12
N ALA A 59 3.40 4.92 1.23
CA ALA A 59 4.25 5.47 0.19
C ALA A 59 5.46 4.57 -0.10
N MET A 60 6.10 4.03 0.95
CA MET A 60 7.22 3.11 0.77
C MET A 60 6.78 1.81 0.13
N PHE A 61 5.72 1.18 0.63
CA PHE A 61 5.20 -0.06 0.05
C PHE A 61 4.85 0.12 -1.42
N ALA A 62 4.09 1.17 -1.75
CA ALA A 62 3.76 1.53 -3.12
C ALA A 62 5.04 1.73 -3.97
N SER A 63 6.02 2.48 -3.48
CA SER A 63 7.27 2.76 -4.20
C SER A 63 8.11 1.51 -4.50
N LEU A 64 7.93 0.45 -3.71
CA LEU A 64 8.66 -0.80 -3.84
C LEU A 64 7.93 -1.83 -4.70
N LEU A 65 6.67 -1.60 -5.08
CA LEU A 65 5.92 -2.50 -5.95
C LEU A 65 6.65 -2.73 -7.27
N ARG A 66 6.72 -4.00 -7.64
CA ARG A 66 7.26 -4.44 -8.91
C ARG A 66 6.32 -4.02 -10.02
N VAL A 67 6.86 -3.35 -11.04
CA VAL A 67 6.11 -2.93 -12.22
C VAL A 67 6.85 -3.39 -13.47
N HIS A 68 6.11 -3.59 -14.54
CA HIS A 68 6.65 -3.89 -15.86
C HIS A 68 6.58 -2.63 -16.72
N VAL A 69 7.65 -2.37 -17.46
CA VAL A 69 7.74 -1.25 -18.40
C VAL A 69 7.99 -1.80 -19.80
N GLY A 70 7.17 -1.39 -20.76
CA GLY A 70 7.25 -1.91 -22.12
C GLY A 70 6.47 -1.07 -23.12
N THR A 71 6.32 -1.62 -24.32
CA THR A 71 5.50 -1.03 -25.38
C THR A 71 4.04 -1.46 -25.24
N HIS A 72 3.14 -0.80 -25.96
CA HIS A 72 1.75 -1.26 -26.12
C HIS A 72 1.65 -2.72 -26.59
N GLU A 73 2.45 -3.13 -27.58
CA GLU A 73 2.44 -4.52 -28.07
C GLU A 73 2.80 -5.53 -26.97
N ALA A 74 3.80 -5.21 -26.13
CA ALA A 74 4.18 -6.06 -25.01
C ALA A 74 3.07 -6.12 -23.94
N PHE A 75 2.40 -4.99 -23.70
CA PHE A 75 1.28 -4.92 -22.79
C PHE A 75 0.05 -5.70 -23.29
N ASP A 76 -0.31 -5.56 -24.56
CA ASP A 76 -1.43 -6.29 -25.18
C ASP A 76 -1.19 -7.81 -25.15
N SER A 77 0.04 -8.25 -25.44
CA SER A 77 0.44 -9.65 -25.31
C SER A 77 0.31 -10.13 -23.86
N PHE A 78 0.74 -9.32 -22.89
CA PHE A 78 0.61 -9.65 -21.47
C PHE A 78 -0.86 -9.79 -21.06
N CYS A 79 -1.74 -8.86 -21.48
CA CYS A 79 -3.16 -8.89 -21.17
C CYS A 79 -3.87 -10.11 -21.78
N ALA A 80 -3.50 -10.50 -23.00
CA ALA A 80 -4.06 -11.69 -23.65
C ALA A 80 -3.74 -12.99 -22.89
N ASP A 81 -2.54 -13.08 -22.32
CA ASP A 81 -2.08 -14.26 -21.57
C ASP A 81 -2.56 -14.28 -20.11
N HIS A 82 -2.54 -13.12 -19.44
CA HIS A 82 -2.91 -12.99 -18.03
C HIS A 82 -4.43 -13.04 -17.81
N GLY A 83 -5.20 -12.40 -18.68
CA GLY A 83 -6.63 -12.15 -18.48
C GLY A 83 -6.90 -11.12 -17.37
N GLY A 84 -8.18 -10.76 -17.17
CA GLY A 84 -8.59 -9.83 -16.12
C GLY A 84 -9.03 -8.45 -16.62
N GLU A 85 -9.48 -7.61 -15.68
CA GLU A 85 -9.94 -6.26 -15.95
C GLU A 85 -8.76 -5.30 -16.08
N VAL A 86 -8.65 -4.58 -17.20
CA VAL A 86 -7.61 -3.57 -17.41
C VAL A 86 -8.12 -2.19 -17.00
N ILE A 87 -7.45 -1.59 -16.02
CA ILE A 87 -7.63 -0.19 -15.65
C ILE A 87 -6.41 0.59 -16.14
N GLN A 88 -6.54 1.22 -17.30
CA GLN A 88 -5.48 2.01 -17.93
C GLN A 88 -5.73 3.50 -17.77
N THR A 89 -4.70 4.26 -17.39
CA THR A 89 -4.70 5.73 -17.36
C THR A 89 -3.68 6.29 -18.36
N GLY A 90 -4.01 7.38 -19.04
CA GLY A 90 -3.10 8.08 -19.95
C GLY A 90 -3.68 8.20 -21.36
N SER A 91 -2.82 8.52 -22.32
CA SER A 91 -3.21 8.60 -23.74
C SER A 91 -3.01 7.25 -24.43
N GLU A 92 -3.88 6.93 -25.38
CA GLU A 92 -3.71 5.78 -26.31
C GLU A 92 -2.72 6.06 -27.45
N HIS A 93 -2.28 7.31 -27.60
CA HIS A 93 -1.42 7.77 -28.69
C HIS A 93 0.08 7.77 -28.36
N VAL A 94 0.47 7.19 -27.24
CA VAL A 94 1.87 7.12 -26.79
C VAL A 94 2.32 5.67 -26.78
N GLU A 95 3.62 5.42 -26.92
CA GLU A 95 4.13 4.06 -27.14
C GLU A 95 4.39 3.30 -25.84
N GLY A 96 4.76 4.01 -24.78
CA GLY A 96 5.18 3.43 -23.51
C GLY A 96 4.01 3.08 -22.61
N VAL A 97 4.08 1.90 -22.00
CA VAL A 97 3.12 1.44 -20.99
C VAL A 97 3.89 0.90 -19.79
N VAL A 98 3.49 1.31 -18.60
CA VAL A 98 3.85 0.67 -17.34
C VAL A 98 2.63 -0.09 -16.85
N TRP A 99 2.79 -1.29 -16.31
CA TRP A 99 1.69 -2.05 -15.71
C TRP A 99 2.11 -2.81 -14.44
N HIS A 100 1.11 -3.11 -13.61
CA HIS A 100 1.23 -3.98 -12.44
C HIS A 100 -0.01 -4.86 -12.33
N ALA A 101 0.22 -6.16 -12.12
CA ALA A 101 -0.81 -7.20 -12.11
C ALA A 101 -0.38 -8.33 -11.16
N PRO A 102 -0.64 -8.18 -9.84
CA PRO A 102 -0.23 -9.20 -8.89
C PRO A 102 -1.11 -10.46 -9.06
N PRO A 103 -0.57 -11.68 -8.88
CA PRO A 103 -1.28 -12.92 -9.18
C PRO A 103 -2.61 -13.13 -8.44
N PHE A 104 -2.82 -12.48 -7.30
CA PHE A 104 -4.03 -12.59 -6.51
C PHE A 104 -5.16 -11.62 -6.93
N ALA A 105 -4.87 -10.68 -7.83
CA ALA A 105 -5.85 -9.70 -8.28
C ALA A 105 -6.30 -10.03 -9.70
N GLU A 106 -7.61 -9.92 -9.96
CA GLU A 106 -8.19 -10.04 -11.31
C GLU A 106 -8.10 -8.72 -12.10
N THR A 107 -7.31 -7.76 -11.62
CA THR A 107 -7.21 -6.41 -12.16
C THR A 107 -5.76 -6.07 -12.51
N ILE A 108 -5.57 -5.58 -13.73
CA ILE A 108 -4.31 -5.04 -14.25
C ILE A 108 -4.40 -3.52 -14.19
N VAL A 109 -3.49 -2.88 -13.46
CA VAL A 109 -3.39 -1.40 -13.43
C VAL A 109 -2.28 -0.98 -14.38
N ALA A 110 -2.58 -0.06 -15.29
CA ALA A 110 -1.63 0.41 -16.30
C ALA A 110 -1.61 1.94 -16.42
N THR A 111 -0.46 2.49 -16.77
CA THR A 111 -0.26 3.93 -17.04
C THR A 111 0.61 4.09 -18.28
N THR A 112 0.16 4.89 -19.24
CA THR A 112 0.92 5.14 -20.48
C THR A 112 1.82 6.38 -20.38
N PHE A 113 2.88 6.41 -21.18
CA PHE A 113 3.84 7.51 -21.23
C PHE A 113 4.52 7.64 -22.60
N GLN A 114 5.00 8.86 -22.89
CA GLN A 114 5.85 9.13 -24.06
C GLN A 114 7.32 9.19 -23.63
N ASP A 115 7.73 10.28 -22.95
CA ASP A 115 9.13 10.52 -22.59
C ASP A 115 9.40 10.49 -21.06
N ALA A 116 8.36 10.32 -20.25
CA ALA A 116 8.43 10.48 -18.79
C ALA A 116 8.20 9.15 -18.04
N GLU A 117 9.07 8.17 -18.30
CA GLU A 117 8.98 6.81 -17.73
C GLU A 117 8.95 6.82 -16.19
N ASP A 118 9.91 7.47 -15.53
CA ASP A 118 9.99 7.53 -14.06
C ASP A 118 8.71 8.09 -13.43
N ALA A 119 8.12 9.11 -14.06
CA ALA A 119 6.89 9.73 -13.59
C ALA A 119 5.67 8.79 -13.77
N ALA A 120 5.66 8.02 -14.86
CA ALA A 120 4.63 7.01 -15.12
C ALA A 120 4.74 5.84 -14.13
N VAL A 121 5.95 5.36 -13.85
CA VAL A 121 6.21 4.34 -12.81
C VAL A 121 5.72 4.82 -11.44
N ALA A 122 6.10 6.04 -11.03
CA ALA A 122 5.67 6.58 -9.75
C ALA A 122 4.15 6.76 -9.67
N THR A 123 3.51 7.21 -10.75
CA THR A 123 2.06 7.36 -10.84
C THR A 123 1.36 6.00 -10.74
N LEU A 124 1.81 5.04 -11.54
CA LEU A 124 1.26 3.70 -11.54
C LEU A 124 1.34 3.04 -10.17
N ARG A 125 2.49 3.13 -9.49
CA ARG A 125 2.67 2.54 -8.16
C ARG A 125 1.66 3.07 -7.15
N ARG A 126 1.37 4.38 -7.18
CA ARG A 126 0.33 4.99 -6.33
C ARG A 126 -1.07 4.49 -6.69
N GLN A 127 -1.37 4.38 -7.98
CA GLN A 127 -2.67 3.86 -8.45
C GLN A 127 -2.86 2.39 -8.08
N ALA A 128 -1.84 1.56 -8.31
CA ALA A 128 -1.84 0.14 -7.95
C ALA A 128 -2.05 -0.04 -6.45
N TYR A 129 -1.33 0.71 -5.61
CA TYR A 129 -1.53 0.70 -4.16
C TYR A 129 -2.98 1.00 -3.78
N GLY A 130 -3.52 2.12 -4.26
CA GLY A 130 -4.86 2.56 -3.90
C GLY A 130 -5.97 1.61 -4.37
N ARG A 131 -5.76 0.85 -5.46
CA ARG A 131 -6.78 -0.02 -6.06
C ARG A 131 -6.70 -1.47 -5.62
N LEU A 132 -5.48 -2.00 -5.47
CA LEU A 132 -5.26 -3.43 -5.26
C LEU A 132 -4.86 -3.76 -3.82
N TYR A 133 -4.32 -2.79 -3.09
CA TYR A 133 -3.69 -3.03 -1.80
C TYR A 133 -4.38 -2.34 -0.63
N ARG A 134 -4.90 -1.13 -0.80
CA ARG A 134 -5.50 -0.35 0.30
C ARG A 134 -6.51 -1.17 1.11
N ASP A 135 -7.55 -1.68 0.45
CA ASP A 135 -8.62 -2.40 1.13
C ASP A 135 -8.11 -3.67 1.85
N ILE A 136 -7.21 -4.43 1.22
CA ILE A 136 -6.69 -5.67 1.82
C ILE A 136 -5.78 -5.40 3.03
N LEU A 137 -5.12 -4.24 3.08
CA LEU A 137 -4.25 -3.85 4.20
C LEU A 137 -5.06 -3.21 5.34
N GLU A 138 -6.11 -2.46 5.03
CA GLU A 138 -6.98 -1.80 6.02
C GLU A 138 -7.94 -2.80 6.71
N THR A 139 -8.38 -3.87 6.04
CA THR A 139 -9.40 -4.82 6.55
C THR A 139 -9.02 -5.54 7.87
N SER A 140 -7.74 -5.64 8.23
CA SER A 140 -7.29 -6.34 9.46
C SER A 140 -7.46 -5.54 10.76
N ALA A 141 -7.77 -4.24 10.70
CA ALA A 141 -7.97 -3.43 11.90
C ALA A 141 -9.31 -3.73 12.60
N ASP A 142 -10.30 -4.27 11.88
CA ASP A 142 -11.67 -4.45 12.37
C ASP A 142 -11.97 -5.85 12.92
N GLU A 143 -11.14 -6.87 12.65
CA GLU A 143 -11.44 -8.27 13.03
C GLU A 143 -10.95 -8.67 14.45
N HIS A 144 -10.35 -7.77 15.25
CA HIS A 144 -9.89 -8.05 16.62
C HIS A 144 -10.49 -7.09 17.67
N GLY A 145 -11.79 -6.80 17.54
CA GLY A 145 -12.51 -5.81 18.36
C GLY A 145 -13.71 -6.30 19.20
N GLU A 146 -14.01 -7.59 19.26
CA GLU A 146 -15.06 -8.12 20.14
C GLU A 146 -14.46 -9.13 21.13
N GLY A 147 -13.82 -8.60 22.17
CA GLY A 147 -13.52 -9.37 23.38
C GLY A 147 -14.83 -9.79 24.07
N PRO A 148 -14.90 -10.97 24.70
CA PRO A 148 -16.10 -11.41 25.38
C PRO A 148 -16.37 -10.45 26.55
N THR A 149 -17.57 -9.87 26.60
CA THR A 149 -18.09 -9.26 27.83
C THR A 149 -18.24 -10.37 28.86
N GLU A 150 -17.20 -10.58 29.68
CA GLU A 150 -17.33 -11.22 30.99
C GLU A 150 -18.22 -10.32 31.85
N THR A 151 -19.51 -10.61 31.85
CA THR A 151 -20.37 -10.31 32.99
C THR A 151 -19.93 -11.22 34.13
N ASP A 152 -19.03 -10.70 34.98
CA ASP A 152 -18.80 -11.24 36.31
C ASP A 152 -20.07 -11.05 37.14
N GLU A 153 -20.82 -12.14 37.28
CA GLU A 153 -21.67 -12.35 38.44
C GLU A 153 -20.83 -12.77 39.65
N ASP A 154 -21.38 -12.44 40.83
CA ASP A 154 -21.12 -13.02 42.16
C ASP A 154 -20.02 -12.32 43.00
N GLY A 155 -20.21 -11.90 44.25
CA GLY A 155 -21.30 -11.99 45.21
C GLY A 155 -20.78 -11.65 46.63
N ASP A 156 -21.69 -11.24 47.54
CA ASP A 156 -21.59 -11.30 49.03
C ASP A 156 -20.56 -10.37 49.73
N ARG A 157 -20.74 -9.69 50.88
CA ARG A 157 -21.74 -9.43 51.97
C ARG A 157 -21.03 -8.44 52.97
N PRO A 158 -21.47 -8.11 54.21
CA PRO A 158 -22.80 -8.06 54.87
C PRO A 158 -23.10 -6.74 55.66
N GLY A 159 -24.37 -6.54 56.06
CA GLY A 159 -24.80 -5.99 57.36
C GLY A 159 -24.79 -4.47 57.65
N ALA A 160 -25.96 -3.88 57.91
CA ALA A 160 -26.29 -3.09 59.13
C ALA A 160 -27.65 -2.39 59.02
N THR A 161 -28.67 -2.89 59.73
CA THR A 161 -29.43 -2.23 60.82
C THR A 161 -30.77 -2.93 60.99
#